data_AF-A0A8S1GPJ9-F1
#
_entry.id   AF-A0A8S1GPJ9-F1
#
_cell.length_a   1.000
_cell.length_b   1.000
_cell.length_c   1.000
_cell.angle_alpha   90.00
_cell.angle_beta   90.00
_cell.angle_gamma   90.00
#
_symmetry.space_group_name_H-M   'P 1'
#
loop_
_entity.id
_entity.type
_entity.pdbx_description
1 polymer ?
#
loop_
_entity_poly.entity_id
_entity_poly.type
_entity_poly.pdbx_seq_one_letter_code
_entity_poly.pdbx_strand_id
1 'polypeptide(L)'
;MNFVRKLSKRYRKKTPTYESDVIIEPSPVRPLFRLLGSNEREEVLSPLPLCAIFQVIDELTFFEQIHLISLSGDIEAYLTNKYKHIKRMRVIKQNLDTATKVGDGWQRHYKAFVAVRFVRDTVEIVIDSSWTVADLNAMSKAMDLFHSWIEFIELDAPVAEAYLVHLSKLDLYEWFSFQSYLKISGAYNDRVNLYCEASRELTNYWPKVKEVTLYTVVELSHHLGRLYNYGIDGRWFMSRESLEKITLVVINYKGGHKHLPMNMNAYRCWFGSAGFSWRYSTEYVEDKDPTSRWNNIFTF
;
A
#
# COMPACT_ATOMS: atom_id res chain seq x y z
N MET A 1 34.22 15.60 14.59
CA MET A 1 33.94 14.14 14.58
C MET A 1 33.14 13.81 13.33
N ASN A 2 33.80 13.27 12.30
CA ASN A 2 33.23 12.99 10.98
C ASN A 2 33.13 11.46 10.80
N PHE A 3 31.97 10.85 11.06
CA PHE A 3 31.82 9.38 10.96
C PHE A 3 30.73 8.87 10.02
N VAL A 4 29.99 9.73 9.28
CA VAL A 4 28.86 9.25 8.45
C VAL A 4 29.01 9.48 6.94
N ARG A 5 30.19 9.89 6.47
CA ARG A 5 30.51 9.94 5.03
C ARG A 5 31.32 8.72 4.61
N LYS A 6 30.66 7.58 4.36
CA LYS A 6 31.07 6.51 3.41
C LYS A 6 30.28 5.21 3.63
N LEU A 7 29.03 5.18 3.19
CA LEU A 7 28.36 3.92 2.81
C LEU A 7 27.46 4.18 1.60
N SER A 8 28.08 4.54 0.47
CA SER A 8 27.37 4.70 -0.81
C SER A 8 28.22 4.14 -1.95
N LYS A 9 28.57 2.85 -1.91
CA LYS A 9 29.17 2.18 -3.07
C LYS A 9 28.74 0.70 -3.15
N ARG A 10 27.98 0.43 -4.20
CA ARG A 10 27.83 -0.84 -4.96
C ARG A 10 26.73 -1.81 -4.51
N TYR A 11 25.54 -1.60 -5.07
CA TYR A 11 24.82 -2.68 -5.76
C TYR A 11 24.32 -2.15 -7.11
N ARG A 12 25.05 -2.46 -8.18
CA ARG A 12 24.74 -2.02 -9.55
C ARG A 12 23.80 -3.06 -10.16
N LYS A 13 22.49 -2.82 -10.12
CA LYS A 13 21.50 -3.60 -10.88
C LYS A 13 21.80 -3.39 -12.37
N LYS A 14 22.03 -4.48 -13.12
CA LYS A 14 22.24 -4.43 -14.58
C LYS A 14 20.92 -4.05 -15.25
N THR A 15 20.92 -2.98 -16.02
CA THR A 15 19.91 -2.64 -17.03
C THR A 15 20.08 -3.55 -18.25
N PRO A 16 19.01 -4.10 -18.85
CA PRO A 16 19.10 -4.71 -20.17
C PRO A 16 18.94 -3.63 -21.25
N THR A 17 19.91 -3.56 -22.16
CA THR A 17 19.87 -2.85 -23.44
C THR A 17 18.97 -3.60 -24.41
N TYR A 18 18.08 -2.88 -25.08
CA TYR A 18 17.26 -3.40 -26.18
C TYR A 18 17.98 -3.13 -27.50
N GLU A 19 18.35 -4.19 -28.22
CA GLU A 19 18.64 -4.16 -29.65
C GLU A 19 17.96 -5.37 -30.32
N SER A 20 17.60 -5.13 -31.58
CA SER A 20 16.58 -5.68 -32.46
C SER A 20 16.69 -7.15 -32.91
N ASP A 21 15.50 -7.65 -33.28
CA ASP A 21 15.16 -8.68 -34.30
C ASP A 21 15.75 -10.08 -34.16
N VAL A 22 14.98 -10.96 -33.51
CA VAL A 22 15.07 -12.41 -33.65
C VAL A 22 13.67 -12.97 -33.90
N ILE A 23 13.51 -13.67 -35.02
CA ILE A 23 12.32 -14.46 -35.38
C ILE A 23 12.18 -15.60 -34.37
N ILE A 24 11.08 -15.62 -33.60
CA ILE A 24 10.79 -16.67 -32.61
C ILE A 24 9.78 -17.66 -33.22
N GLU A 25 10.25 -18.85 -33.55
CA GLU A 25 9.40 -20.04 -33.74
C GLU A 25 8.66 -20.40 -32.44
N PRO A 26 7.46 -21.01 -32.52
CA PRO A 26 6.67 -21.30 -31.33
C PRO A 26 7.37 -22.35 -30.44
N SER A 27 7.83 -21.90 -29.27
CA SER A 27 8.44 -22.76 -28.24
C SER A 27 7.39 -23.72 -27.64
N PRO A 28 7.75 -24.98 -27.37
CA PRO A 28 6.86 -25.92 -26.70
C PRO A 28 6.69 -25.55 -25.21
N VAL A 29 5.48 -25.82 -24.70
CA VAL A 29 5.04 -25.63 -23.32
C VAL A 29 6.05 -26.26 -22.34
N ARG A 30 6.64 -25.44 -21.45
CA ARG A 30 7.50 -25.93 -20.37
C ARG A 30 6.68 -26.09 -19.08
N PRO A 31 6.78 -27.21 -18.34
CA PRO A 31 6.00 -27.42 -17.12
C PRO A 31 6.51 -26.58 -15.94
N LEU A 32 5.59 -26.13 -15.10
CA LEU A 32 5.74 -25.11 -14.05
C LEU A 32 6.31 -25.62 -12.71
N PHE A 33 6.72 -26.88 -12.57
CA PHE A 33 7.24 -27.39 -11.30
C PHE A 33 8.47 -28.27 -11.51
N ARG A 34 9.65 -27.70 -11.26
CA ARG A 34 10.88 -28.45 -11.02
C ARG A 34 11.43 -27.99 -9.68
N LEU A 35 10.94 -28.60 -8.61
CA LEU A 35 11.46 -28.40 -7.25
C LEU A 35 12.04 -29.73 -6.74
N LEU A 36 13.35 -29.67 -6.49
CA LEU A 36 14.16 -30.50 -5.59
C LEU A 36 14.34 -31.97 -5.97
N GLY A 37 15.56 -32.25 -6.45
CA GLY A 37 16.08 -33.60 -6.59
C GLY A 37 16.10 -34.34 -5.26
N SER A 38 15.30 -35.40 -5.19
CA SER A 38 15.61 -36.59 -4.41
C SER A 38 15.15 -37.80 -5.22
N ASN A 39 15.96 -38.84 -5.13
CA ASN A 39 16.07 -39.93 -6.08
C ASN A 39 14.98 -40.98 -5.83
N GLU A 40 13.72 -40.66 -6.09
CA GLU A 40 12.62 -41.61 -6.13
C GLU A 40 11.78 -41.37 -7.38
N ARG A 41 11.29 -42.45 -7.99
CA ARG A 41 10.59 -42.49 -9.27
C ARG A 41 9.52 -41.39 -9.34
N GLU A 42 9.81 -40.30 -10.07
CA GLU A 42 8.81 -39.31 -10.45
C GLU A 42 7.79 -40.01 -11.34
N GLU A 43 6.68 -40.47 -10.75
CA GLU A 43 5.45 -40.62 -11.51
C GLU A 43 5.20 -39.29 -12.20
N VAL A 44 5.27 -39.30 -13.54
CA VAL A 44 4.94 -38.14 -14.38
C VAL A 44 3.44 -37.94 -14.25
N LEU A 45 3.01 -37.35 -13.13
CA LEU A 45 1.66 -36.90 -12.94
C LEU A 45 1.41 -35.88 -14.04
N SER A 46 0.43 -36.16 -14.90
CA SER A 46 -0.03 -35.20 -15.88
C SER A 46 -0.36 -33.90 -15.13
N PRO A 47 0.19 -32.75 -15.55
CA PRO A 47 -0.07 -31.49 -14.86
C PRO A 47 -1.58 -31.27 -14.78
N LEU A 48 -2.08 -30.94 -13.60
CA LEU A 48 -3.48 -30.66 -13.38
C LEU A 48 -3.96 -29.60 -14.39
N PRO A 49 -5.13 -29.77 -15.02
CA PRO A 49 -5.70 -28.74 -15.87
C PRO A 49 -5.83 -27.41 -15.11
N LEU A 50 -5.60 -26.28 -15.78
CA LEU A 50 -5.67 -24.95 -15.17
C LEU A 50 -7.01 -24.70 -14.48
N CYS A 51 -8.12 -25.22 -15.01
CA CYS A 51 -9.43 -25.10 -14.37
C CYS A 51 -9.49 -25.77 -12.99
N ALA A 52 -8.86 -26.94 -12.82
CA ALA A 52 -8.78 -27.62 -11.53
C ALA A 52 -7.88 -26.86 -10.54
N ILE A 53 -6.79 -26.26 -11.04
CA ILE A 53 -5.91 -25.41 -10.23
C ILE A 53 -6.68 -24.18 -9.73
N PHE A 54 -7.46 -23.52 -10.58
CA PHE A 54 -8.26 -22.35 -10.19
C PHE A 54 -9.32 -22.69 -9.13
N GLN A 55 -9.95 -23.86 -9.22
CA GLN A 55 -10.85 -24.35 -8.16
C GLN A 55 -10.14 -24.51 -6.82
N VAL A 56 -8.92 -25.07 -6.81
CA VAL A 56 -8.12 -25.16 -5.57
C VAL A 56 -7.77 -23.77 -5.04
N ILE A 57 -7.40 -22.84 -5.92
CA ILE A 57 -7.08 -21.46 -5.55
C ILE A 57 -8.29 -20.74 -4.95
N ASP A 58 -9.51 -21.04 -5.40
CA ASP A 58 -10.72 -20.45 -4.85
C ASP A 58 -11.00 -20.83 -3.39
N GLU A 59 -10.54 -22.00 -2.96
CA GLU A 59 -10.66 -22.47 -1.57
C GLU A 59 -9.60 -21.86 -0.64
N LEU A 60 -8.56 -21.24 -1.19
CA LEU A 60 -7.51 -20.57 -0.41
C LEU A 60 -7.99 -19.23 0.13
N THR A 61 -7.37 -18.78 1.22
CA THR A 61 -7.57 -17.41 1.71
C THR A 61 -7.01 -16.39 0.72
N PHE A 62 -7.52 -15.17 0.77
CA PHE A 62 -7.06 -14.06 -0.06
C PHE A 62 -5.54 -13.88 0.00
N PHE A 63 -4.96 -13.97 1.20
CA PHE A 63 -3.52 -13.78 1.38
C PHE A 63 -2.68 -14.90 0.75
N GLU A 64 -3.20 -16.13 0.74
CA GLU A 64 -2.58 -17.24 0.03
C GLU A 64 -2.73 -17.06 -1.48
N GLN A 65 -3.91 -16.64 -1.96
CA GLN A 65 -4.14 -16.35 -3.38
C GLN A 65 -3.15 -15.31 -3.92
N ILE A 66 -2.97 -14.17 -3.23
CA ILE A 66 -2.02 -13.14 -3.69
C ILE A 66 -0.56 -13.60 -3.64
N HIS A 67 -0.22 -14.56 -2.77
CA HIS A 67 1.13 -15.12 -2.74
C HIS A 67 1.45 -15.90 -4.02
N LEU A 68 0.45 -16.57 -4.58
CA LEU A 68 0.56 -17.38 -5.80
C LEU A 68 0.71 -16.54 -7.08
N ILE A 69 0.37 -15.25 -7.06
CA ILE A 69 0.50 -14.36 -8.23
C ILE A 69 1.94 -14.34 -8.75
N SER A 70 2.93 -14.39 -7.85
CA SER A 70 4.35 -14.37 -8.24
C SER A 70 4.83 -15.66 -8.93
N LEU A 71 4.02 -16.72 -8.92
CA LEU A 71 4.36 -18.03 -9.47
C LEU A 71 3.93 -18.20 -10.93
N SER A 72 2.85 -17.53 -11.36
CA SER A 72 2.33 -17.66 -12.73
C SER A 72 1.47 -16.48 -13.16
N GLY A 73 1.69 -15.99 -14.39
CA GLY A 73 0.85 -14.97 -15.02
C GLY A 73 -0.59 -15.43 -15.29
N ASP A 74 -0.84 -16.74 -15.44
CA ASP A 74 -2.21 -17.26 -15.58
C ASP A 74 -2.99 -17.11 -14.27
N ILE A 75 -2.32 -17.31 -13.13
CA ILE A 75 -2.91 -17.10 -11.80
C ILE A 75 -3.17 -15.61 -11.57
N GLU A 76 -2.21 -14.76 -11.96
CA GLU A 76 -2.39 -13.30 -11.91
C GLU A 76 -3.60 -12.86 -12.73
N ALA A 77 -3.73 -13.32 -13.98
CA ALA A 77 -4.86 -12.99 -14.84
C ALA A 77 -6.19 -13.50 -14.28
N TYR A 78 -6.20 -14.72 -13.73
CA TYR A 78 -7.37 -15.30 -13.07
C TYR A 78 -7.84 -14.47 -11.88
N LEU A 79 -6.94 -14.17 -10.94
CA LEU A 79 -7.25 -13.39 -9.74
C LEU A 79 -7.62 -11.94 -10.08
N THR A 80 -6.94 -11.33 -11.05
CA THR A 80 -7.30 -10.02 -11.61
C THR A 80 -8.75 -10.04 -12.07
N ASN A 81 -9.17 -11.06 -12.84
CA ASN A 81 -10.55 -11.15 -13.32
C ASN A 81 -11.55 -11.41 -12.18
N LYS A 82 -11.20 -12.29 -11.24
CA LYS A 82 -12.00 -12.61 -10.04
C LYS A 82 -12.33 -11.34 -9.24
N TYR A 83 -11.33 -10.49 -8.99
CA TYR A 83 -11.47 -9.30 -8.14
C TYR A 83 -11.75 -7.99 -8.91
N LYS A 84 -11.86 -8.03 -10.24
CA LYS A 84 -12.07 -6.84 -11.11
C LYS A 84 -13.33 -6.02 -10.80
N HIS A 85 -14.32 -6.67 -10.20
CA HIS A 85 -15.59 -6.07 -9.80
C HIS A 85 -15.44 -5.13 -8.59
N ILE A 86 -14.36 -5.26 -7.81
CA ILE A 86 -14.05 -4.37 -6.69
C ILE A 86 -13.59 -3.02 -7.22
N LYS A 87 -14.29 -1.95 -6.87
CA LYS A 87 -14.00 -0.57 -7.30
C LYS A 87 -13.57 0.34 -6.17
N ARG A 88 -13.82 -0.05 -4.92
CA ARG A 88 -13.55 0.77 -3.74
C ARG A 88 -12.59 0.05 -2.81
N MET A 89 -11.57 0.74 -2.33
CA MET A 89 -10.58 0.21 -1.40
C MET A 89 -10.51 1.10 -0.18
N ARG A 90 -10.68 0.50 0.99
CA ARG A 90 -10.52 1.17 2.28
C ARG A 90 -9.41 0.49 3.06
N VAL A 91 -8.39 1.24 3.47
CA VAL A 91 -7.27 0.72 4.26
C VAL A 91 -7.12 1.54 5.54
N ILE A 92 -7.25 0.86 6.67
CA ILE A 92 -7.40 1.50 7.99
C ILE A 92 -6.35 0.95 8.95
N LYS A 93 -5.78 1.84 9.78
CA LYS A 93 -4.97 1.47 10.94
C LYS A 93 -5.87 1.39 12.18
N GLN A 94 -6.13 0.18 12.67
CA GLN A 94 -6.99 -0.05 13.84
C GLN A 94 -6.61 -1.34 14.54
N ASN A 95 -6.84 -1.44 15.86
CA ASN A 95 -6.70 -2.70 16.59
C ASN A 95 -7.48 -3.84 15.90
N LEU A 96 -6.76 -4.88 15.50
CA LEU A 96 -7.28 -5.93 14.63
C LEU A 96 -8.40 -6.73 15.30
N ASP A 97 -8.27 -7.03 16.58
CA ASP A 97 -9.28 -7.78 17.32
C ASP A 97 -10.59 -7.02 17.47
N THR A 98 -10.52 -5.70 17.59
CA THR A 98 -11.71 -4.85 17.63
C THR A 98 -12.35 -4.76 16.23
N ALA A 99 -11.54 -4.54 15.20
CA ALA A 99 -12.03 -4.40 13.83
C ALA A 99 -12.69 -5.68 13.31
N THR A 100 -12.12 -6.85 13.59
CA THR A 100 -12.67 -8.11 13.09
C THR A 100 -13.86 -8.64 13.91
N LYS A 101 -14.13 -8.07 15.09
CA LYS A 101 -15.37 -8.34 15.82
C LYS A 101 -16.57 -7.65 15.17
N VAL A 102 -16.33 -6.56 14.44
CA VAL A 102 -17.37 -5.77 13.78
C VAL A 102 -17.57 -6.30 12.35
N GLY A 103 -18.54 -7.19 12.21
CA GLY A 103 -18.98 -7.76 10.92
C GLY A 103 -18.25 -9.04 10.52
N ASP A 104 -18.89 -9.81 9.64
CA ASP A 104 -18.42 -11.14 9.23
C ASP A 104 -17.52 -11.09 7.99
N GLY A 105 -16.90 -12.22 7.65
CA GLY A 105 -16.15 -12.39 6.40
C GLY A 105 -14.69 -11.90 6.42
N TRP A 106 -14.15 -11.62 7.60
CA TRP A 106 -12.74 -11.27 7.76
C TRP A 106 -11.84 -12.49 7.53
N GLN A 107 -10.85 -12.31 6.65
CA GLN A 107 -9.76 -13.23 6.43
C GLN A 107 -8.51 -12.61 7.03
N ARG A 108 -7.89 -13.29 8.00
CA ARG A 108 -6.66 -12.81 8.67
C ARG A 108 -5.44 -13.39 7.98
N HIS A 109 -4.38 -12.59 7.87
CA HIS A 109 -3.09 -13.10 7.43
C HIS A 109 -2.49 -14.00 8.52
N TYR A 110 -1.96 -15.16 8.14
CA TYR A 110 -1.52 -16.18 9.09
C TYR A 110 -0.27 -15.80 9.92
N LYS A 111 0.56 -14.89 9.41
CA LYS A 111 1.83 -14.45 10.02
C LYS A 111 1.93 -12.95 10.31
N ALA A 112 0.91 -12.18 9.94
CA ALA A 112 0.94 -10.72 9.97
C ALA A 112 -0.37 -10.22 10.55
N PHE A 113 -0.33 -9.10 11.27
CA PHE A 113 -1.49 -8.45 11.86
C PHE A 113 -2.23 -7.59 10.84
N VAL A 114 -2.69 -8.25 9.78
CA VAL A 114 -3.49 -7.66 8.71
C VAL A 114 -4.70 -8.56 8.45
N ALA A 115 -5.86 -7.95 8.26
CA ALA A 115 -7.07 -8.65 7.83
C ALA A 115 -7.68 -7.96 6.62
N VAL A 116 -8.38 -8.74 5.81
CA VAL A 116 -9.13 -8.26 4.66
C VAL A 116 -10.55 -8.78 4.73
N ARG A 117 -11.51 -8.00 4.25
CA ARG A 117 -12.84 -8.49 3.91
C ARG A 117 -13.34 -7.84 2.62
N PHE A 118 -14.29 -8.51 2.00
CA PHE A 118 -14.97 -8.03 0.80
C PHE A 118 -16.43 -7.76 1.13
N VAL A 119 -16.87 -6.53 0.86
CA VAL A 119 -18.25 -6.09 1.07
C VAL A 119 -18.74 -5.48 -0.24
N ARG A 120 -19.54 -6.25 -1.00
CA ARG A 120 -20.05 -5.86 -2.32
C ARG A 120 -18.89 -5.56 -3.30
N ASP A 121 -18.74 -4.29 -3.71
CA ASP A 121 -17.69 -3.77 -4.60
C ASP A 121 -16.52 -3.14 -3.84
N THR A 122 -16.46 -3.34 -2.53
CA THR A 122 -15.49 -2.72 -1.63
C THR A 122 -14.59 -3.76 -0.99
N VAL A 123 -13.29 -3.55 -1.07
CA VAL A 123 -12.30 -4.27 -0.25
C VAL A 123 -11.93 -3.40 0.95
N GLU A 124 -12.02 -3.99 2.14
CA GLU A 124 -11.59 -3.35 3.38
C GLU A 124 -10.39 -4.11 3.93
N ILE A 125 -9.29 -3.38 4.12
CA ILE A 125 -8.02 -3.89 4.66
C ILE A 125 -7.78 -3.18 5.99
N VAL A 126 -7.58 -3.96 7.04
CA VAL A 126 -7.23 -3.44 8.36
C VAL A 126 -5.84 -3.92 8.71
N ILE A 127 -4.98 -2.97 9.06
CA ILE A 127 -3.66 -3.24 9.62
C ILE A 127 -3.66 -2.83 11.09
N ASP A 128 -3.07 -3.67 11.93
CA ASP A 128 -3.07 -3.44 13.37
C ASP A 128 -2.40 -2.12 13.77
N SER A 129 -2.84 -1.55 14.88
CA SER A 129 -2.24 -0.35 15.46
C SER A 129 -0.75 -0.51 15.74
N SER A 130 -0.31 -1.71 16.11
CA SER A 130 1.07 -2.07 16.47
C SER A 130 1.79 -2.80 15.33
N TRP A 131 1.70 -2.24 14.12
CA TRP A 131 2.28 -2.86 12.93
C TRP A 131 3.80 -3.08 13.01
N THR A 132 4.25 -4.05 12.23
CA THR A 132 5.64 -4.36 11.95
C THR A 132 5.91 -4.22 10.46
N VAL A 133 7.17 -4.30 10.04
CA VAL A 133 7.51 -4.30 8.61
C VAL A 133 6.88 -5.48 7.86
N ALA A 134 6.67 -6.63 8.52
CA ALA A 134 5.98 -7.76 7.92
C ALA A 134 4.51 -7.44 7.60
N ASP A 135 3.84 -6.70 8.48
CA ASP A 135 2.45 -6.27 8.31
C ASP A 135 2.31 -5.26 7.18
N LEU A 136 3.24 -4.30 7.10
CA LEU A 136 3.29 -3.32 6.00
C LEU A 136 3.50 -4.00 4.64
N ASN A 137 4.35 -5.02 4.57
CA ASN A 137 4.55 -5.80 3.35
C ASN A 137 3.30 -6.60 2.96
N ALA A 138 2.61 -7.22 3.91
CA ALA A 138 1.38 -7.94 3.65
C ALA A 138 0.26 -7.01 3.16
N MET A 139 0.09 -5.85 3.81
CA MET A 139 -0.83 -4.79 3.40
C MET A 139 -0.50 -4.28 2.00
N SER A 140 0.77 -3.97 1.72
CA SER A 140 1.17 -3.41 0.44
C SER A 140 0.92 -4.38 -0.70
N LYS A 141 1.25 -5.67 -0.53
CA LYS A 141 0.92 -6.72 -1.52
C LYS A 141 -0.58 -6.87 -1.75
N ALA A 142 -1.39 -6.72 -0.71
CA ALA A 142 -2.85 -6.74 -0.84
C ALA A 142 -3.35 -5.54 -1.66
N MET A 143 -2.82 -4.34 -1.41
CA MET A 143 -3.15 -3.13 -2.16
C MET A 143 -2.67 -3.20 -3.61
N ASP A 144 -1.48 -3.78 -3.84
CA ASP A 144 -0.86 -3.91 -5.16
C ASP A 144 -1.75 -4.72 -6.12
N LEU A 145 -2.52 -5.70 -5.63
CA LEU A 145 -3.47 -6.44 -6.48
C LEU A 145 -4.46 -5.50 -7.18
N PHE A 146 -5.02 -4.51 -6.48
CA PHE A 146 -6.14 -3.70 -6.97
C PHE A 146 -5.71 -2.47 -7.79
N HIS A 147 -4.41 -2.21 -7.86
CA HIS A 147 -3.87 -0.91 -8.26
C HIS A 147 -4.36 -0.42 -9.63
N SER A 148 -4.54 -1.33 -10.59
CA SER A 148 -4.82 -0.99 -11.99
C SER A 148 -6.30 -0.73 -12.31
N TRP A 149 -7.23 -1.04 -11.38
CA TRP A 149 -8.67 -0.87 -11.63
C TRP A 149 -9.49 -0.23 -10.51
N ILE A 150 -8.87 0.09 -9.37
CA ILE A 150 -9.57 0.76 -8.28
C ILE A 150 -9.93 2.20 -8.66
N GLU A 151 -11.13 2.64 -8.27
CA GLU A 151 -11.67 3.95 -8.62
C GLU A 151 -11.80 4.86 -7.38
N PHE A 152 -12.06 4.28 -6.21
CA PHE A 152 -12.28 5.01 -4.96
C PHE A 152 -11.33 4.48 -3.89
N ILE A 153 -10.59 5.38 -3.25
CA ILE A 153 -9.60 5.03 -2.22
C ILE A 153 -9.86 5.82 -0.94
N GLU A 154 -9.91 5.10 0.17
CA GLU A 154 -10.00 5.64 1.53
C GLU A 154 -8.81 5.13 2.35
N LEU A 155 -7.94 6.02 2.82
CA LEU A 155 -6.74 5.65 3.59
C LEU A 155 -6.63 6.47 4.87
N ASP A 156 -5.98 5.91 5.88
CA ASP A 156 -5.46 6.72 6.99
C ASP A 156 -4.11 7.33 6.61
N ALA A 157 -3.81 8.54 7.09
CA ALA A 157 -2.56 9.24 6.80
C ALA A 157 -1.28 8.41 7.06
N PRO A 158 -1.17 7.65 8.19
CA PRO A 158 -0.03 6.77 8.40
C PRO A 158 0.06 5.64 7.36
N VAL A 159 -1.08 5.08 6.93
CA VAL A 159 -1.14 4.03 5.91
C VAL A 159 -0.67 4.57 4.57
N ALA A 160 -1.15 5.75 4.18
CA ALA A 160 -0.72 6.41 2.95
C ALA A 160 0.79 6.71 2.96
N GLU A 161 1.34 7.16 4.08
CA GLU A 161 2.79 7.34 4.22
C GLU A 161 3.55 6.03 4.03
N ALA A 162 3.15 4.98 4.75
CA ALA A 162 3.82 3.68 4.68
C ALA A 162 3.75 3.07 3.27
N TYR A 163 2.61 3.21 2.59
CA TYR A 163 2.45 2.71 1.23
C TYR A 163 3.28 3.51 0.22
N LEU A 164 3.40 4.83 0.38
CA LEU A 164 4.32 5.62 -0.44
C LEU A 164 5.78 5.23 -0.20
N VAL A 165 6.16 4.87 1.03
CA VAL A 165 7.50 4.36 1.31
C VAL A 165 7.74 3.04 0.57
N HIS A 166 6.78 2.10 0.60
CA HIS A 166 6.84 0.82 -0.14
C HIS A 166 7.10 1.03 -1.64
N LEU A 167 6.53 2.08 -2.21
CA LEU A 167 6.69 2.43 -3.62
C LEU A 167 7.96 3.25 -3.91
N SER A 168 8.64 3.75 -2.88
CA SER A 168 9.82 4.61 -3.03
C SER A 168 11.10 3.77 -3.16
N LYS A 169 12.26 4.44 -3.26
CA LYS A 169 13.56 3.75 -3.20
C LYS A 169 14.04 3.50 -1.76
N LEU A 170 13.28 3.97 -0.77
CA LEU A 170 13.59 3.82 0.65
C LEU A 170 13.14 2.44 1.13
N ASP A 171 13.95 1.78 1.95
CA ASP A 171 13.55 0.51 2.57
C ASP A 171 12.50 0.76 3.68
N LEU A 172 11.47 -0.08 3.74
CA LEU A 172 10.48 -0.06 4.82
C LEU A 172 11.14 -0.25 6.19
N TYR A 173 12.25 -1.00 6.29
CA TYR A 173 13.00 -1.12 7.56
C TYR A 173 13.66 0.19 7.99
N GLU A 174 14.23 0.95 7.05
CA GLU A 174 14.84 2.25 7.32
C GLU A 174 13.77 3.25 7.78
N TRP A 175 12.64 3.29 7.07
CA TRP A 175 11.50 4.12 7.46
C TRP A 175 10.92 3.71 8.82
N PHE A 176 10.75 2.41 9.08
CA PHE A 176 10.24 1.93 10.36
C PHE A 176 11.16 2.27 11.53
N SER A 177 12.47 2.18 11.32
CA SER A 177 13.47 2.60 12.30
C SER A 177 13.40 4.11 12.56
N PHE A 178 13.20 4.90 11.51
CA PHE A 178 12.98 6.35 11.62
C PHE A 178 11.70 6.68 12.39
N GLN A 179 10.57 6.01 12.12
CA GLN A 179 9.34 6.18 12.90
C GLN A 179 9.54 5.84 14.38
N SER A 180 10.28 4.77 14.66
CA SER A 180 10.62 4.36 16.03
C SER A 180 11.47 5.42 16.74
N TYR A 181 12.45 6.00 16.04
CA TYR A 181 13.25 7.11 16.54
C TYR A 181 12.41 8.35 16.85
N LEU A 182 11.53 8.76 15.94
CA LEU A 182 10.62 9.89 16.16
C LEU A 182 9.72 9.66 17.37
N LYS A 183 9.23 8.43 17.56
CA LYS A 183 8.43 8.03 18.73
C LYS A 183 9.17 8.24 20.03
N ILE A 184 10.40 7.73 20.12
CA ILE A 184 11.20 7.76 21.36
C ILE A 184 11.67 9.18 21.67
N SER A 185 12.02 9.96 20.64
CA SER A 185 12.53 11.32 20.81
C SER A 185 11.44 12.37 20.99
N GLY A 186 10.18 12.06 20.66
CA GLY A 186 9.10 13.06 20.58
C GLY A 186 9.26 14.06 19.44
N ALA A 187 10.20 13.80 18.51
CA ALA A 187 10.63 14.73 17.47
C ALA A 187 9.69 14.81 16.25
N TYR A 188 8.42 14.38 16.39
CA TYR A 188 7.47 14.33 15.28
C TYR A 188 7.20 15.69 14.60
N ASN A 189 7.42 16.79 15.33
CA ASN A 189 7.30 18.16 14.83
C ASN A 189 8.65 18.84 14.63
N ASP A 190 9.75 18.19 15.03
CA ASP A 190 11.09 18.66 14.71
C ASP A 190 11.30 18.38 13.22
N ARG A 191 12.02 19.26 12.52
CA ARG A 191 12.26 19.17 11.07
C ARG A 191 13.18 18.00 10.67
N VAL A 192 13.18 16.93 11.45
CA VAL A 192 13.87 15.68 11.16
C VAL A 192 13.03 14.96 10.11
N ASN A 193 13.58 14.86 8.91
CA ASN A 193 12.93 14.25 7.77
C ASN A 193 13.84 13.18 7.18
N LEU A 194 13.24 12.07 6.78
CA LEU A 194 13.89 11.05 5.98
C LEU A 194 13.59 11.34 4.52
N TYR A 195 14.63 11.68 3.75
CA TYR A 195 14.50 12.04 2.34
C TYR A 195 14.90 10.88 1.44
N CYS A 196 14.12 10.67 0.38
CA CYS A 196 14.43 9.74 -0.69
C CYS A 196 14.54 10.49 -2.02
N GLU A 197 15.48 10.07 -2.87
CA GLU A 197 15.58 10.59 -4.24
C GLU A 197 14.31 10.26 -5.03
N ALA A 198 13.97 11.13 -5.98
CA ALA A 198 12.81 10.92 -6.83
C ALA A 198 12.90 9.58 -7.58
N SER A 199 11.81 8.81 -7.55
CA SER A 199 11.63 7.63 -8.40
C SER A 199 10.92 8.04 -9.69
N ARG A 200 11.53 7.80 -10.84
CA ARG A 200 10.91 8.01 -12.16
C ARG A 200 10.20 6.76 -12.69
N GLU A 201 10.25 5.67 -11.94
CA GLU A 201 9.80 4.34 -12.40
C GLU A 201 8.28 4.16 -12.27
N LEU A 202 7.62 5.02 -11.48
CA LEU A 202 6.18 4.99 -11.29
C LEU A 202 5.54 6.04 -12.19
N THR A 203 4.79 5.60 -13.20
CA THR A 203 3.96 6.47 -14.04
C THR A 203 2.52 5.98 -13.99
N ASN A 204 1.63 6.80 -13.41
CA ASN A 204 0.21 6.48 -13.19
C ASN A 204 0.00 5.14 -12.49
N TYR A 205 0.59 4.97 -11.31
CA TYR A 205 0.46 3.72 -10.54
C TYR A 205 -1.00 3.36 -10.25
N TRP A 206 -1.83 4.36 -9.93
CA TRP A 206 -3.28 4.23 -9.79
C TRP A 206 -4.00 4.96 -10.92
N PRO A 207 -4.12 4.33 -12.11
CA PRO A 207 -4.54 5.03 -13.33
C PRO A 207 -6.03 5.34 -13.38
N LYS A 208 -6.87 4.64 -12.61
CA LYS A 208 -8.34 4.77 -12.64
C LYS A 208 -8.96 5.45 -11.43
N VAL A 209 -8.13 5.91 -10.49
CA VAL A 209 -8.63 6.55 -9.28
C VAL A 209 -9.29 7.88 -9.64
N LYS A 210 -10.54 8.00 -9.20
CA LYS A 210 -11.40 9.19 -9.34
C LYS A 210 -11.55 9.93 -8.02
N GLU A 211 -11.63 9.20 -6.90
CA GLU A 211 -11.78 9.80 -5.59
C GLU A 211 -10.76 9.26 -4.60
N VAL A 212 -10.12 10.18 -3.87
CA VAL A 212 -9.25 9.86 -2.74
C VAL A 212 -9.74 10.57 -1.51
N THR A 213 -9.98 9.81 -0.45
CA THR A 213 -10.23 10.33 0.88
C THR A 213 -9.11 9.90 1.80
N LEU A 214 -8.43 10.89 2.38
CA LEU A 214 -7.41 10.66 3.39
C LEU A 214 -7.93 11.09 4.75
N TYR A 215 -7.87 10.19 5.72
CA TYR A 215 -8.26 10.45 7.10
C TYR A 215 -7.01 10.75 7.93
N THR A 216 -7.08 11.79 8.74
CA THR A 216 -6.03 12.10 9.72
C THR A 216 -6.67 12.50 11.03
N VAL A 217 -6.06 12.09 12.12
CA VAL A 217 -6.31 12.66 13.45
C VAL A 217 -5.27 13.75 13.67
N VAL A 218 -5.61 14.84 14.37
CA VAL A 218 -4.75 16.04 14.43
C VAL A 218 -3.32 15.75 14.90
N GLU A 219 -3.16 14.87 15.88
CA GLU A 219 -1.88 14.43 16.44
C GLU A 219 -1.02 13.68 15.40
N LEU A 220 -1.66 13.01 14.45
CA LEU A 220 -1.04 12.28 13.35
C LEU A 220 -0.88 13.12 12.06
N SER A 221 -1.14 14.43 12.12
CA SER A 221 -0.99 15.29 10.95
C SER A 221 0.44 15.35 10.40
N HIS A 222 1.46 15.04 11.20
CA HIS A 222 2.85 14.97 10.76
C HIS A 222 3.07 13.98 9.60
N HIS A 223 2.25 12.92 9.48
CA HIS A 223 2.29 11.99 8.35
C HIS A 223 1.97 12.68 7.01
N LEU A 224 1.02 13.64 7.02
CA LEU A 224 0.67 14.44 5.84
C LEU A 224 1.85 15.27 5.33
N GLY A 225 2.60 15.87 6.25
CA GLY A 225 3.73 16.73 5.92
C GLY A 225 4.90 15.99 5.28
N ARG A 226 5.04 14.68 5.55
CA ARG A 226 6.17 13.88 5.09
C ARG A 226 5.99 13.22 3.73
N LEU A 227 4.76 13.15 3.18
CA LEU A 227 4.53 12.46 1.91
C LEU A 227 5.46 12.95 0.78
N TYR A 228 5.78 14.24 0.78
CA TYR A 228 6.70 14.85 -0.18
C TYR A 228 8.16 14.38 -0.07
N ASN A 229 8.58 13.88 1.10
CA ASN A 229 9.97 13.52 1.36
C ASN A 229 10.40 12.20 0.71
N TYR A 230 9.44 11.35 0.30
CA TYR A 230 9.73 10.01 -0.22
C TYR A 230 9.99 9.96 -1.73
N GLY A 231 10.11 11.12 -2.39
CA GLY A 231 10.50 11.18 -3.80
C GLY A 231 9.44 10.62 -4.77
N ILE A 232 8.19 10.44 -4.31
CA ILE A 232 7.05 10.11 -5.16
C ILE A 232 6.23 11.38 -5.35
N ASP A 233 6.07 11.81 -6.59
CA ASP A 233 5.20 12.95 -6.93
C ASP A 233 3.75 12.47 -7.04
N GLY A 234 2.80 13.19 -6.42
CA GLY A 234 1.38 12.86 -6.53
C GLY A 234 0.86 12.81 -7.98
N ARG A 235 1.49 13.55 -8.89
CA ARG A 235 1.20 13.54 -10.34
C ARG A 235 1.53 12.23 -11.03
N TRP A 236 2.52 11.52 -10.52
CA TRP A 236 2.98 10.25 -11.06
C TRP A 236 2.26 9.08 -10.40
N PHE A 237 1.80 9.31 -9.17
CA PHE A 237 1.06 8.33 -8.41
C PHE A 237 -0.38 8.16 -8.94
N MET A 238 -1.05 9.27 -9.31
CA MET A 238 -2.41 9.28 -9.83
C MET A 238 -2.57 10.22 -11.03
N SER A 239 -3.41 9.82 -11.99
CA SER A 239 -3.70 10.67 -13.15
C SER A 239 -4.52 11.88 -12.74
N ARG A 240 -4.05 13.08 -13.11
CA ARG A 240 -4.79 14.33 -12.88
C ARG A 240 -6.08 14.44 -13.67
N GLU A 241 -6.17 13.71 -14.78
CA GLU A 241 -7.33 13.70 -15.68
C GLU A 241 -8.45 12.83 -15.11
N SER A 242 -8.11 11.72 -14.46
CA SER A 242 -9.11 10.83 -13.86
C SER A 242 -9.59 11.31 -12.49
N LEU A 243 -8.75 12.05 -11.76
CA LEU A 243 -9.04 12.41 -10.37
C LEU A 243 -10.09 13.53 -10.28
N GLU A 244 -11.29 13.17 -9.84
CA GLU A 244 -12.46 14.04 -9.71
C GLU A 244 -12.56 14.69 -8.33
N LYS A 245 -12.19 13.98 -7.26
CA LYS A 245 -12.31 14.47 -5.87
C LYS A 245 -11.14 14.06 -4.98
N ILE A 246 -10.66 15.00 -4.18
CA ILE A 246 -9.68 14.79 -3.12
C ILE A 246 -10.28 15.35 -1.83
N THR A 247 -10.43 14.49 -0.83
CA THR A 247 -10.98 14.85 0.48
C THR A 247 -9.93 14.60 1.55
N LEU A 248 -9.62 15.60 2.35
CA LEU A 248 -8.88 15.44 3.59
C LEU A 248 -9.86 15.54 4.77
N VAL A 249 -10.05 14.45 5.50
CA VAL A 249 -10.90 14.42 6.69
C VAL A 249 -10.01 14.55 7.92
N VAL A 250 -10.16 15.64 8.65
CA VAL A 250 -9.42 15.93 9.89
C VAL A 250 -10.33 15.66 11.08
N ILE A 251 -9.96 14.67 11.88
CA ILE A 251 -10.74 14.21 13.04
C ILE A 251 -10.17 14.83 14.31
N ASN A 252 -11.04 15.17 15.26
CA ASN A 252 -10.69 15.75 16.56
C ASN A 252 -10.07 17.16 16.50
N TYR A 253 -10.46 17.96 15.51
CA TYR A 253 -10.00 19.34 15.43
C TYR A 253 -10.71 20.25 16.45
N LYS A 254 -9.97 20.72 17.46
CA LYS A 254 -10.46 21.66 18.49
C LYS A 254 -9.84 23.07 18.38
N GLY A 255 -9.15 23.37 17.28
CA GLY A 255 -8.39 24.62 17.11
C GLY A 255 -7.05 24.63 17.84
N GLY A 256 -6.18 25.63 17.55
CA GLY A 256 -4.94 25.86 18.29
C GLY A 256 -3.74 24.96 17.95
N HIS A 257 -3.86 24.03 17.00
CA HIS A 257 -2.77 23.15 16.59
C HIS A 257 -1.82 23.82 15.59
N LYS A 258 -0.68 24.30 16.09
CA LYS A 258 0.31 25.10 15.32
C LYS A 258 0.83 24.42 14.04
N HIS A 259 0.99 23.09 14.05
CA HIS A 259 1.60 22.35 12.95
C HIS A 259 0.60 21.82 11.92
N LEU A 260 -0.68 21.71 12.28
CA LEU A 260 -1.69 21.13 11.39
C LEU A 260 -1.84 21.92 10.07
N PRO A 261 -1.97 23.27 10.05
CA PRO A 261 -2.06 24.03 8.80
C PRO A 261 -0.83 23.83 7.91
N MET A 262 0.36 23.74 8.49
CA MET A 262 1.61 23.50 7.76
C MET A 262 1.61 22.12 7.11
N ASN A 263 1.23 21.08 7.86
CA ASN A 263 1.17 19.69 7.38
C ASN A 263 0.09 19.51 6.30
N MET A 264 -1.08 20.14 6.48
CA MET A 264 -2.13 20.17 5.47
C MET A 264 -1.67 20.86 4.19
N ASN A 265 -0.96 21.98 4.32
CA ASN A 265 -0.41 22.70 3.16
C ASN A 265 0.65 21.85 2.44
N ALA A 266 1.51 21.15 3.15
CA ALA A 266 2.50 20.25 2.56
C ALA A 266 1.83 19.09 1.78
N TYR A 267 0.81 18.46 2.35
CA TYR A 267 -0.02 17.45 1.66
C TYR A 267 -0.69 18.01 0.41
N ARG A 268 -1.28 19.20 0.55
CA ARG A 268 -1.90 19.95 -0.54
C ARG A 268 -0.88 20.23 -1.66
N CYS A 269 0.35 20.60 -1.33
CA CYS A 269 1.44 20.78 -2.30
C CYS A 269 1.87 19.46 -2.96
N TRP A 270 1.97 18.37 -2.20
CA TRP A 270 2.38 17.05 -2.69
C TRP A 270 1.44 16.49 -3.78
N PHE A 271 0.13 16.62 -3.59
CA PHE A 271 -0.86 16.31 -4.62
C PHE A 271 -0.77 17.22 -5.86
N GLY A 272 -0.15 18.40 -5.72
CA GLY A 272 -0.18 19.45 -6.72
C GLY A 272 -1.54 20.13 -6.83
N SER A 273 -2.27 20.20 -5.72
CA SER A 273 -3.63 20.79 -5.55
C SER A 273 -3.84 22.19 -6.12
N ALA A 274 -2.77 22.97 -6.37
CA ALA A 274 -2.89 24.27 -7.04
C ALA A 274 -3.62 24.14 -8.39
N GLY A 275 -3.53 22.96 -9.04
CA GLY A 275 -4.29 22.62 -10.25
C GLY A 275 -5.62 21.89 -10.02
N PHE A 276 -6.03 21.65 -8.76
CA PHE A 276 -7.24 20.89 -8.43
C PHE A 276 -8.42 21.77 -8.00
N SER A 277 -8.19 23.03 -7.60
CA SER A 277 -9.25 24.02 -7.35
C SER A 277 -10.39 23.42 -6.49
N TRP A 278 -11.61 23.36 -7.02
CA TRP A 278 -12.84 22.84 -6.41
C TRP A 278 -12.83 21.33 -6.13
N ARG A 279 -11.93 20.57 -6.76
CA ARG A 279 -11.80 19.11 -6.53
C ARG A 279 -11.18 18.78 -5.18
N TYR A 280 -10.48 19.73 -4.54
CA TYR A 280 -9.89 19.53 -3.22
C TYR A 280 -10.80 20.10 -2.12
N SER A 281 -11.12 19.27 -1.14
CA SER A 281 -11.92 19.66 0.03
C SER A 281 -11.27 19.21 1.33
N THR A 282 -11.56 19.92 2.41
CA THR A 282 -11.18 19.52 3.77
C THR A 282 -12.41 19.53 4.64
N GLU A 283 -12.64 18.41 5.33
CA GLU A 283 -13.76 18.21 6.23
C GLU A 283 -13.21 18.08 7.66
N TYR A 284 -13.88 18.72 8.62
CA TYR A 284 -13.52 18.64 10.04
C TYR A 284 -14.60 17.87 10.77
N VAL A 285 -14.19 16.79 11.45
CA VAL A 285 -15.10 15.91 12.18
C VAL A 285 -14.73 15.95 13.65
N GLU A 286 -15.66 16.37 14.50
CA GLU A 286 -15.54 16.19 15.95
C GLU A 286 -15.92 14.76 16.28
N ASP A 287 -14.98 13.99 16.83
CA ASP A 287 -15.28 12.64 17.28
C ASP A 287 -15.99 12.70 18.63
N LYS A 288 -17.27 12.31 18.65
CA LYS A 288 -18.11 12.32 19.86
C LYS A 288 -18.22 10.94 20.52
N ASP A 289 -17.62 9.90 19.92
CA ASP A 289 -17.81 8.51 20.33
C ASP A 289 -16.52 7.87 20.89
N PRO A 290 -16.49 7.44 22.16
CA PRO A 290 -15.37 6.68 22.74
C PRO A 290 -15.18 5.27 22.14
N THR A 291 -16.06 4.80 21.25
CA THR A 291 -15.91 3.56 20.45
C THR A 291 -15.52 3.80 18.99
N SER A 292 -15.28 5.06 18.62
CA SER A 292 -14.92 5.41 17.25
C SER A 292 -13.69 4.65 16.74
N ARG A 293 -13.63 4.50 15.42
CA ARG A 293 -12.48 4.02 14.61
C ARG A 293 -11.13 4.58 15.06
N TRP A 294 -11.11 5.67 15.83
CA TRP A 294 -9.96 6.52 16.08
C TRP A 294 -9.43 6.49 17.53
N ASN A 295 -10.16 5.92 18.50
CA ASN A 295 -9.69 5.89 19.90
C ASN A 295 -8.49 4.96 20.13
N ASN A 296 -8.27 3.99 19.24
CA ASN A 296 -7.13 3.06 19.30
C ASN A 296 -5.95 3.46 18.40
N ILE A 297 -6.00 4.64 17.76
CA ILE A 297 -4.85 5.17 17.02
C ILE A 297 -3.70 5.56 17.96
N PHE A 298 -4.02 5.85 19.23
CA PHE A 298 -3.09 6.37 20.23
C PHE A 298 -2.38 5.30 21.07
N THR A 299 -2.77 4.03 20.92
CA THR A 299 -2.12 2.91 21.61
C THR A 299 -1.15 2.20 20.67
N PHE A 300 0.14 2.49 20.87
CA PHE A 300 1.26 1.60 20.54
C PHE A 300 1.97 1.23 21.84
#